data_AF-Q2W0X7-F1
#
_entry.id   AF-Q2W0X7-F1
#
_cell.length_a   1.000
_cell.length_b   1.000
_cell.length_c   1.000
_cell.angle_alpha   90.00
_cell.angle_beta   90.00
_cell.angle_gamma   90.00
#
_symmetry.space_group_name_H-M   'P 1'
#
loop_
_entity.id
_entity.type
_entity.pdbx_description
1 polymer ?
#
loop_
_entity_poly.entity_id
_entity_poly.type
_entity_poly.pdbx_seq_one_letter_code
_entity_poly.pdbx_strand_id
1 'polypeptide(L)'
;MRRCGSVEWGIFRRKTEIIEVGDLFRKVDDNLGRVWEVTRLWVTVDGLLHARLVVLGDSGESIIVSTMALADNGHFRSVLPSLDE
;
A
#
# COMPACT_ATOMS: atom_id res chain seq x y z
N MET A 1 9.52 19.95 -39.83
CA MET A 1 10.46 20.15 -38.70
C MET A 1 9.68 20.88 -37.62
N ARG A 2 9.51 20.45 -36.37
CA ARG A 2 10.14 19.44 -35.51
C ARG A 2 9.03 18.74 -34.72
N ARG A 3 8.99 17.41 -34.71
CA ARG A 3 8.15 16.64 -33.76
C ARG A 3 8.90 16.64 -32.42
N CYS A 4 8.34 17.26 -31.40
CA CYS A 4 8.77 17.02 -30.03
C CYS A 4 7.94 15.83 -29.53
N GLY A 5 8.52 14.63 -29.60
CA GLY A 5 7.90 13.41 -29.10
C GLY A 5 7.85 13.48 -27.58
N SER A 6 6.68 13.76 -27.04
CA SER A 6 6.38 13.53 -25.63
C SER A 6 6.54 12.03 -25.37
N VAL A 7 7.46 11.67 -24.50
CA VAL A 7 7.64 10.28 -24.07
C VAL A 7 6.43 9.96 -23.20
N GLU A 8 5.38 9.42 -23.83
CA GLU A 8 4.27 8.81 -23.12
C GLU A 8 4.83 7.58 -22.40
N TRP A 9 5.18 7.77 -21.13
CA TRP A 9 5.28 6.69 -20.19
C TRP A 9 3.92 6.00 -20.18
N GLY A 10 3.82 4.90 -20.94
CA GLY A 10 2.74 3.95 -20.85
C GLY A 10 2.76 3.34 -19.45
N ILE A 11 2.29 4.09 -18.46
CA ILE A 11 2.02 3.59 -17.12
C ILE A 11 0.91 2.59 -17.33
N PHE A 12 1.26 1.32 -17.21
CA PHE A 12 0.35 0.20 -17.12
C PHE A 12 -0.57 0.49 -15.91
N ARG A 13 -1.68 1.19 -16.16
CA ARG A 13 -2.75 1.45 -15.20
C ARG A 13 -3.45 0.12 -14.92
N ARG A 14 -2.79 -0.77 -14.18
CA ARG A 14 -3.54 -1.44 -13.12
C ARG A 14 -3.92 -0.31 -12.18
N LYS A 15 -5.20 -0.20 -11.85
CA LYS A 15 -5.72 0.70 -10.83
C LYS A 15 -5.06 0.31 -9.51
N THR A 16 -3.80 0.68 -9.32
CA THR A 16 -3.15 0.63 -8.02
C THR A 16 -3.96 1.66 -7.25
N GLU A 17 -4.77 1.18 -6.32
CA GLU A 17 -5.22 2.05 -5.24
C GLU A 17 -3.97 2.76 -4.75
N ILE A 18 -4.04 4.09 -4.76
CA ILE A 18 -2.93 4.92 -4.33
C ILE A 18 -2.86 4.65 -2.83
N ILE A 19 -1.86 3.89 -2.40
CA ILE A 19 -1.68 3.58 -0.98
C ILE A 19 -1.09 4.82 -0.34
N GLU A 20 -1.74 5.29 0.71
CA GLU A 20 -1.40 6.51 1.44
C GLU A 20 -1.01 6.19 2.89
N VAL A 21 -0.34 7.14 3.54
CA VAL A 21 -0.09 7.06 4.98
C VAL A 21 -1.40 7.27 5.71
N GLY A 22 -1.71 6.40 6.68
CA GLY A 22 -2.99 6.33 7.37
C GLY A 22 -3.93 5.26 6.82
N ASP A 23 -3.63 4.66 5.67
CA ASP A 23 -4.41 3.54 5.16
C ASP A 23 -4.32 2.34 6.11
N LEU A 24 -5.46 1.67 6.27
CA LEU A 24 -5.60 0.51 7.13
C LEU A 24 -5.69 -0.75 6.28
N PHE A 25 -4.95 -1.78 6.67
CA PHE A 25 -4.94 -3.07 6.01
C PHE A 25 -5.12 -4.18 7.02
N ARG A 26 -5.76 -5.26 6.60
CA ARG A 26 -5.82 -6.52 7.33
C ARG A 26 -5.13 -7.59 6.53
N LYS A 27 -4.22 -8.32 7.16
CA LYS A 27 -3.60 -9.47 6.51
C LYS A 27 -4.63 -10.59 6.35
N VAL A 28 -4.73 -11.20 5.17
CA VAL A 28 -5.79 -12.16 4.83
C VAL A 28 -5.68 -13.44 5.64
N ASP A 29 -4.46 -13.94 5.85
CA ASP A 29 -4.18 -15.13 6.66
C ASP A 29 -4.15 -14.87 8.18
N ASP A 30 -4.41 -13.64 8.62
CA ASP A 30 -4.35 -13.31 10.05
C ASP A 30 -5.66 -13.68 10.76
N ASN A 31 -5.64 -14.85 11.42
CA ASN A 31 -6.76 -15.31 12.26
C ASN A 31 -7.03 -14.43 13.48
N LEU A 32 -6.09 -13.56 13.85
CA LEU A 32 -6.20 -12.65 15.00
C LEU A 32 -6.93 -11.35 14.66
N GLY A 33 -7.23 -11.09 13.37
CA GLY A 33 -7.93 -9.90 12.93
C GLY A 33 -7.15 -8.61 13.14
N ARG A 34 -5.80 -8.68 13.20
CA ARG A 34 -4.93 -7.52 13.43
C ARG A 34 -5.06 -6.52 12.29
N VAL A 35 -5.35 -5.27 12.64
CA VAL A 35 -5.38 -4.15 11.71
C VAL A 35 -4.01 -3.49 11.69
N TRP A 36 -3.53 -3.18 10.51
CA TRP A 36 -2.21 -2.64 10.25
C TRP A 36 -2.36 -1.27 9.60
N GLU A 37 -1.82 -0.23 10.22
CA GLU A 37 -1.83 1.13 9.70
C GLU A 37 -0.53 1.43 8.95
N VAL A 38 -0.63 1.98 7.75
CA VAL A 38 0.52 2.50 7.01
C VAL A 38 1.03 3.77 7.70
N THR A 39 2.16 3.69 8.38
CA THR A 39 2.76 4.84 9.08
C THR A 39 3.81 5.56 8.26
N ARG A 40 4.35 4.92 7.23
CA ARG A 40 5.40 5.49 6.39
C ARG A 40 5.44 4.82 5.02
N LEU A 41 5.68 5.63 3.99
CA LEU A 41 5.95 5.20 2.62
C LEU A 41 7.30 5.73 2.16
N TRP A 42 8.08 4.91 1.45
CA TRP A 42 9.33 5.34 0.83
C TRP A 42 9.69 4.46 -0.36
N VAL A 43 10.43 5.04 -1.31
CA VAL A 43 10.99 4.31 -2.45
C VAL A 43 12.38 3.81 -2.05
N THR A 44 12.63 2.51 -2.20
CA THR A 44 13.97 1.94 -1.96
C THR A 44 14.91 2.26 -3.12
N VAL A 45 16.21 2.00 -2.92
CA VAL A 45 17.25 2.23 -3.95
C VAL A 45 16.96 1.48 -5.26
N ASP A 46 16.23 0.37 -5.19
CA ASP A 46 15.82 -0.46 -6.34
C ASP A 46 14.60 0.12 -7.08
N GLY A 47 14.08 1.27 -6.66
CA GLY A 47 12.91 1.93 -7.26
C GLY A 47 11.56 1.36 -6.83
N LEU A 48 11.54 0.46 -5.82
CA LEU A 48 10.31 -0.16 -5.33
C LEU A 48 9.71 0.62 -4.15
N LEU A 49 8.42 0.93 -4.24
CA LEU A 49 7.68 1.59 -3.17
C LEU A 49 7.38 0.58 -2.04
N HIS A 50 7.84 0.93 -0.85
CA HIS A 50 7.65 0.17 0.39
C HIS A 50 6.82 0.96 1.39
N ALA A 51 6.05 0.21 2.18
CA ALA A 51 5.24 0.70 3.27
C ALA A 51 5.70 0.08 4.58
N ARG A 52 5.80 0.90 5.63
CA ARG A 52 5.88 0.43 7.01
C ARG A 52 4.49 0.39 7.58
N LEU A 53 4.05 -0.80 7.96
CA LEU A 53 2.82 -0.95 8.71
C LEU A 53 3.10 -1.17 10.19
N VAL A 54 2.25 -0.59 11.02
CA VAL A 54 2.26 -0.79 12.47
C VAL A 54 0.91 -1.38 12.86
N VAL A 55 0.92 -2.41 13.72
CA VAL A 55 -0.32 -2.98 14.21
C VAL A 55 -1.05 -1.97 15.08
N LEU A 56 -2.33 -1.74 14.81
CA LEU A 56 -3.22 -0.99 15.69
C LEU A 56 -3.55 -1.87 16.91
N GLY A 57 -2.92 -1.57 18.04
CA GLY A 57 -3.07 -2.31 19.30
C GLY A 57 -1.84 -2.21 20.20
N ASP A 58 -1.88 -2.91 21.32
CA ASP A 58 -0.87 -2.80 22.39
C ASP A 58 0.48 -3.47 22.08
N SER A 59 0.59 -4.21 20.97
CA SER A 59 1.78 -5.02 20.69
C SER A 59 2.95 -4.22 20.14
N GLY A 60 2.71 -3.03 19.56
CA GLY A 60 3.76 -2.20 18.95
C GLY A 60 4.51 -2.86 17.79
N GLU A 61 3.99 -3.97 17.25
CA GLU A 61 4.61 -4.71 16.16
C GLU A 61 4.58 -3.87 14.87
N SER A 62 5.68 -3.90 14.12
CA SER A 62 5.76 -3.23 12.82
C SER A 62 6.39 -4.13 11.77
N ILE A 63 5.86 -4.08 10.56
CA ILE A 63 6.36 -4.82 9.40
C ILE A 63 6.66 -3.86 8.25
N ILE A 64 7.53 -4.29 7.34
CA ILE A 64 7.85 -3.58 6.11
C ILE A 64 7.47 -4.48 4.95
N VAL A 65 6.66 -3.96 4.03
CA VAL A 65 6.21 -4.70 2.86
C VAL A 65 6.21 -3.78 1.65
N SER A 66 6.31 -4.35 0.45
CA SER A 66 6.15 -3.58 -0.78
C SER A 66 4.69 -3.19 -0.97
N THR A 67 4.41 -2.01 -1.53
CA THR A 67 3.04 -1.58 -1.81
C THR A 67 2.34 -2.47 -2.84
N MET A 68 3.10 -3.17 -3.67
CA MET A 68 2.56 -4.21 -4.57
C MET A 68 1.91 -5.37 -3.79
N ALA A 69 2.45 -5.74 -2.63
CA ALA A 69 1.86 -6.75 -1.77
C ALA A 69 0.60 -6.23 -1.06
N LEU A 70 0.58 -4.95 -0.70
CA LEU A 70 -0.62 -4.29 -0.14
C LEU A 70 -1.74 -4.15 -1.17
N ALA A 71 -1.41 -3.95 -2.44
CA ALA A 71 -2.36 -3.94 -3.54
C ALA A 71 -2.87 -5.35 -3.91
N ASP A 72 -2.24 -6.40 -3.39
CA ASP A 72 -2.68 -7.78 -3.61
C ASP A 72 -3.67 -8.21 -2.52
N ASN A 73 -4.96 -8.23 -2.90
CA ASN A 73 -6.06 -8.67 -2.05
C ASN A 73 -5.97 -10.14 -1.58
N GLY A 74 -5.01 -10.93 -2.10
CA GLY A 74 -4.71 -12.26 -1.60
C GLY A 74 -3.87 -12.26 -0.33
N HIS A 75 -3.07 -11.21 -0.11
CA HIS A 75 -2.19 -11.07 1.07
C HIS A 75 -2.71 -10.04 2.06
N PHE A 76 -3.17 -8.88 1.57
CA PHE A 76 -3.65 -7.78 2.38
C PHE A 76 -4.96 -7.24 1.81
N ARG A 77 -5.94 -7.04 2.69
CA ARG A 77 -7.21 -6.44 2.33
C ARG A 77 -7.26 -5.04 2.92
N SER A 78 -7.48 -4.04 2.06
CA SER A 78 -7.76 -2.68 2.52
C SER A 78 -8.97 -2.70 3.44
N VAL A 79 -8.81 -2.13 4.62
CA VAL A 79 -9.88 -1.81 5.55
C VAL A 79 -10.23 -0.37 5.24
N LEU A 80 -11.18 -0.18 4.33
CA LEU A 80 -11.81 1.12 4.18
C LEU A 80 -12.33 1.54 5.56
N PRO A 81 -12.02 2.75 6.06
CA PRO A 81 -12.80 3.30 7.14
C PRO A 81 -14.22 3.38 6.59
N SER A 82 -15.11 2.54 7.10
CA SER A 82 -16.51 2.57 6.73
C SER A 82 -17.01 3.99 6.99
N LEU A 83 -17.31 4.70 5.91
CA LEU A 83 -18.02 5.97 5.92
C LEU A 83 -19.47 5.65 6.31
N ASP A 84 -19.70 5.31 7.57
CA ASP A 84 -21.02 5.32 8.17
C ASP A 84 -21.28 6.76 8.65
N GLU A 85 -21.87 7.55 7.75
CA GLU A 85 -22.64 8.75 8.10
C GLU A 85 -24.08 8.58 7.61
#